data_AF-A0A1F3M9W7-F1
#
_entry.id   AF-A0A1F3M9W7-F1
#
_cell.length_a   1.000
_cell.length_b   1.000
_cell.length_c   1.000
_cell.angle_alpha   90.00
_cell.angle_beta   90.00
_cell.angle_gamma   90.00
#
_symmetry.space_group_name_H-M   'P 1'
#
loop_
_entity.id
_entity.type
_entity.pdbx_description
1 polymer ?
#
loop_
_entity_poly.entity_id
_entity_poly.type
_entity_poly.pdbx_seq_one_letter_code
_entity_poly.pdbx_strand_id
1 'polypeptide(L)'
;MESIVSYVFIGLVLVVSLITYRYKRIKIRQYVLSEQLYPKLVFSLYIEKHLGKIAANILQLKALDDLTIEKICLELITKKREFHYYDLTEHQLVTDVPMRIKSNQGFKYRIDYKQLTELLEKGELPFRTFRFVVTDQIGRKYKTHELGLNKKWQLFRPDSGNYN
;
A
#
# COMPACT_ATOMS: atom_id res chain seq x y z
N MET A 1 -27.87 2.20 48.17
CA MET A 1 -27.57 1.03 47.30
C MET A 1 -27.56 1.42 45.83
N GLU A 2 -28.53 2.19 45.33
CA GLU A 2 -28.59 2.62 43.92
C GLU A 2 -27.30 3.31 43.43
N SER A 3 -26.73 4.22 44.23
CA SER A 3 -25.49 4.93 43.86
C SER A 3 -24.31 3.98 43.64
N ILE A 4 -24.17 2.92 44.45
CA ILE A 4 -23.11 1.92 44.33
C ILE A 4 -23.29 1.12 43.03
N VAL A 5 -24.53 0.73 42.72
CA VAL A 5 -24.87 0.03 41.47
C VAL A 5 -24.57 0.92 40.25
N SER A 6 -24.88 2.21 40.30
CA SER A 6 -24.54 3.16 39.23
C SER A 6 -23.03 3.31 39.03
N TYR A 7 -22.23 3.42 40.10
CA TYR A 7 -20.77 3.49 39.96
C TYR A 7 -20.16 2.21 39.39
N VAL A 8 -20.65 1.04 39.80
CA VAL A 8 -20.22 -0.25 39.23
C VAL A 8 -20.56 -0.33 37.75
N PHE A 9 -21.76 0.11 37.35
CA PHE A 9 -22.17 0.12 35.95
C PHE A 9 -21.31 1.06 35.09
N ILE A 10 -21.03 2.28 35.56
CA ILE A 10 -20.16 3.24 34.86
C ILE A 10 -18.74 2.67 34.72
N GLY A 11 -18.20 2.05 35.77
CA GLY A 11 -16.91 1.38 35.73
C GLY A 11 -16.87 0.25 34.70
N LEU A 12 -17.90 -0.58 34.65
CA LEU A 12 -18.02 -1.67 33.66
C LEU A 12 -18.04 -1.12 32.23
N VAL A 13 -18.84 -0.09 31.96
CA VAL A 13 -18.94 0.55 30.63
C VAL A 13 -17.59 1.12 30.20
N LEU A 14 -16.84 1.76 31.10
CA LEU A 14 -15.50 2.28 30.81
C LEU A 14 -14.51 1.17 30.48
N VAL A 15 -14.49 0.09 31.27
CA VAL A 15 -13.61 -1.07 31.04
C VAL A 15 -13.92 -1.73 29.69
N VAL A 16 -15.20 -1.99 29.40
CA VAL A 16 -15.63 -2.58 28.13
C VAL A 16 -15.28 -1.66 26.95
N SER A 17 -15.44 -0.35 27.10
CA SER A 17 -15.06 0.63 26.07
C SER A 17 -13.56 0.64 25.81
N LEU A 18 -12.73 0.56 26.85
CA LEU A 18 -11.27 0.47 26.74
C LEU A 18 -10.82 -0.82 26.07
N ILE A 19 -11.41 -1.96 26.44
CA ILE A 19 -11.10 -3.26 25.86
C ILE A 19 -11.49 -3.28 24.38
N THR A 20 -12.70 -2.85 24.03
CA THR A 20 -13.16 -2.80 22.64
C THR A 20 -12.34 -1.84 21.79
N TYR A 21 -11.94 -0.68 22.33
CA TYR A 21 -11.05 0.25 21.66
C TYR A 21 -9.67 -0.38 21.37
N ARG A 22 -9.05 -1.04 22.36
CA ARG A 22 -7.77 -1.74 22.18
C ARG A 22 -7.87 -2.87 21.16
N TYR A 23 -8.90 -3.71 21.28
CA TYR A 23 -9.11 -4.85 20.38
C TYR A 23 -9.32 -4.40 18.92
N LYS A 24 -10.05 -3.29 18.72
CA LYS A 24 -10.23 -2.69 17.38
C LYS A 24 -8.92 -2.25 16.74
N ARG A 25 -7.90 -1.86 17.52
CA ARG A 25 -6.58 -1.41 17.01
C ARG A 25 -5.60 -2.55 16.72
N ILE A 26 -5.75 -3.70 17.39
CA ILE A 26 -4.89 -4.86 17.20
C ILE A 26 -5.17 -5.55 15.86
N LYS A 27 -6.41 -5.52 15.37
CA LYS A 27 -6.76 -6.14 14.08
C LYS A 27 -6.01 -5.49 12.92
N ILE A 28 -5.34 -6.33 12.13
CA ILE A 28 -4.75 -5.96 10.84
C ILE A 28 -5.90 -5.63 9.87
N ARG A 29 -5.82 -4.48 9.20
CA ARG A 29 -6.82 -4.04 8.22
C ARG A 29 -6.16 -3.63 6.92
N GLN A 30 -6.76 -4.02 5.80
CA GLN A 30 -6.33 -3.62 4.47
C GLN A 30 -7.26 -2.53 3.94
N TYR A 31 -6.68 -1.46 3.39
CA TYR A 31 -7.40 -0.34 2.79
C TYR A 31 -6.94 -0.16 1.36
N VAL A 32 -7.88 0.04 0.43
CA VAL A 32 -7.56 0.29 -0.97
C VAL A 32 -7.02 1.71 -1.12
N LEU A 33 -5.80 1.85 -1.64
CA LEU A 33 -5.23 3.15 -2.01
C LEU A 33 -5.37 3.46 -3.49
N SER A 34 -5.30 2.44 -4.34
CA SER A 34 -5.40 2.57 -5.78
C SER A 34 -6.00 1.31 -6.38
N GLU A 35 -6.85 1.49 -7.38
CA GLU A 35 -7.32 0.42 -8.24
C GLU A 35 -7.37 1.00 -9.66
N GLN A 36 -6.68 0.34 -10.58
CA GLN A 36 -6.54 0.75 -11.97
C GLN A 36 -6.93 -0.42 -12.86
N LEU A 37 -7.88 -0.19 -13.74
CA LEU A 37 -8.41 -1.18 -14.66
C LEU A 37 -7.68 -1.05 -16.00
N TYR A 38 -6.98 -2.09 -16.40
CA TYR A 38 -6.35 -2.19 -17.71
C TYR A 38 -6.97 -3.34 -18.51
N PRO A 39 -6.86 -3.32 -19.86
CA PRO A 39 -7.45 -4.37 -20.68
C PRO A 39 -7.01 -5.80 -20.32
N LYS A 40 -5.77 -5.96 -19.84
CA LYS A 40 -5.19 -7.27 -19.51
C LYS A 40 -5.12 -7.57 -18.02
N LEU A 41 -5.25 -6.57 -17.15
CA LEU A 41 -5.11 -6.76 -15.71
C LEU A 41 -5.80 -5.67 -14.91
N VAL A 42 -6.15 -5.99 -13.67
CA VAL A 42 -6.52 -5.02 -12.65
C VAL A 42 -5.31 -4.86 -11.72
N PHE A 43 -4.81 -3.63 -11.59
CA PHE A 43 -3.71 -3.29 -10.71
C PHE A 43 -4.21 -2.51 -9.50
N SER A 44 -4.19 -3.16 -8.35
CA SER A 44 -4.63 -2.57 -7.09
C SER A 44 -3.46 -2.43 -6.12
N LEU A 45 -3.44 -1.34 -5.37
CA LEU A 45 -2.56 -1.11 -4.25
C LEU A 45 -3.41 -0.98 -3.00
N TYR A 46 -3.05 -1.75 -1.98
CA TYR A 46 -3.62 -1.64 -0.65
C TYR A 46 -2.54 -1.23 0.35
N ILE A 47 -2.98 -0.63 1.46
CA ILE A 47 -2.15 -0.51 2.66
C ILE A 47 -2.68 -1.43 3.73
N GLU A 48 -1.77 -2.15 4.35
CA GLU A 48 -2.02 -2.88 5.57
C GLU A 48 -1.73 -1.96 6.75
N LYS A 49 -2.72 -1.72 7.62
CA LYS A 49 -2.54 -1.00 8.88
C LYS A 49 -2.56 -1.97 10.05
N HIS A 50 -1.59 -1.81 10.95
CA HIS A 50 -1.51 -2.50 12.24
C HIS A 50 -1.28 -1.47 13.35
N LEU A 51 -2.05 -1.53 14.44
CA LEU A 51 -2.01 -0.55 15.53
C LEU A 51 -2.20 0.91 15.08
N GLY A 52 -2.88 1.13 13.96
CA GLY A 52 -3.10 2.46 13.36
C GLY A 52 -1.91 3.03 12.59
N LYS A 53 -0.83 2.27 12.40
CA LYS A 53 0.30 2.63 11.53
C LYS A 53 0.27 1.77 10.26
N ILE A 54 0.84 2.28 9.17
CA ILE A 54 1.01 1.50 7.93
C ILE A 54 2.12 0.48 8.19
N ALA A 55 1.80 -0.80 8.04
CA ALA A 55 2.71 -1.91 8.20
C ALA A 55 3.28 -2.38 6.86
N ALA A 56 2.46 -2.39 5.81
CA ALA A 56 2.90 -2.82 4.48
C ALA A 56 2.09 -2.17 3.35
N ASN A 57 2.71 -2.12 2.17
CA ASN A 57 2.04 -1.88 0.90
C ASN A 57 1.79 -3.24 0.24
N ILE A 58 0.56 -3.49 -0.21
CA ILE A 58 0.20 -4.73 -0.88
C ILE A 58 -0.12 -4.40 -2.33
N LEU A 59 0.76 -4.81 -3.24
CA LEU A 59 0.53 -4.75 -4.68
C LEU A 59 -0.25 -5.98 -5.09
N GLN A 60 -1.46 -5.79 -5.60
CA GLN A 60 -2.28 -6.86 -6.14
C GLN A 60 -2.38 -6.71 -7.65
N LEU A 61 -2.03 -7.78 -8.36
CA LEU A 61 -2.18 -7.90 -9.80
C LEU A 61 -3.22 -8.98 -10.05
N LYS A 62 -4.35 -8.64 -10.66
CA LYS A 62 -5.34 -9.63 -11.11
C LYS A 62 -5.33 -9.68 -12.63
N ALA A 63 -4.86 -10.79 -13.19
CA ALA A 63 -4.84 -10.98 -14.63
C ALA A 63 -6.26 -11.21 -15.16
N LEU A 64 -6.63 -10.46 -16.20
CA LEU A 64 -7.85 -10.72 -16.98
C LEU A 64 -7.56 -11.69 -18.13
N ASP A 65 -6.32 -11.67 -18.61
CA ASP A 65 -5.79 -12.54 -19.65
C ASP A 65 -4.40 -13.06 -19.25
N ASP A 66 -3.93 -14.13 -19.87
CA ASP A 66 -2.61 -14.70 -19.62
C ASP A 66 -1.52 -13.62 -19.84
N LEU A 67 -0.72 -13.35 -18.81
CA LEU A 67 0.31 -12.33 -18.86
C LEU A 67 1.56 -12.74 -18.07
N THR A 68 2.72 -12.30 -18.55
CA THR A 68 3.99 -12.43 -17.86
C THR A 68 4.45 -11.06 -17.43
N ILE A 69 4.66 -10.87 -16.12
CA ILE A 69 5.28 -9.68 -15.54
C ILE A 69 6.79 -9.89 -15.52
N GLU A 70 7.54 -9.01 -16.17
CA GLU A 70 9.00 -9.06 -16.23
C GLU A 70 9.68 -8.23 -15.15
N LYS A 71 9.05 -7.12 -14.76
CA LYS A 71 9.64 -6.18 -13.79
C LYS A 71 8.58 -5.49 -12.96
N ILE A 72 8.91 -5.24 -11.70
CA ILE A 72 8.14 -4.36 -10.82
C ILE A 72 9.08 -3.25 -10.36
N CYS A 73 8.69 -2.02 -10.64
CA CYS A 73 9.49 -0.84 -10.36
C CYS A 73 8.68 0.19 -9.55
N LEU A 74 9.41 1.05 -8.85
CA LEU A 74 8.92 2.28 -8.26
C LEU A 74 9.30 3.44 -9.18
N GLU A 75 8.31 4.10 -9.77
CA GLU A 75 8.53 5.31 -10.56
C GLU A 75 8.43 6.53 -9.64
N LEU A 76 9.54 7.21 -9.43
CA LEU A 76 9.65 8.47 -8.72
C LEU A 76 9.41 9.63 -9.68
N ILE A 77 8.60 10.59 -9.25
CA ILE A 77 8.14 11.72 -10.08
C ILE A 77 8.57 13.02 -9.41
N THR A 78 9.41 13.78 -10.09
CA THR A 78 9.90 15.07 -9.58
C THR A 78 8.87 16.18 -9.73
N LYS A 79 9.09 17.34 -9.10
CA LYS A 79 8.22 18.52 -9.27
C LYS A 79 8.16 18.99 -10.74
N LYS A 80 9.22 18.76 -11.51
CA LYS A 80 9.31 19.06 -12.95
C LYS A 80 8.74 17.94 -13.83
N ARG A 81 8.17 16.90 -13.23
CA ARG A 81 7.69 15.67 -13.91
C ARG A 81 8.79 14.92 -14.65
N GLU A 82 10.01 14.92 -14.11
CA GLU A 82 11.04 13.96 -14.51
C GLU A 82 10.72 12.62 -13.83
N PHE A 83 10.99 11.52 -14.54
CA PHE A 83 10.64 10.17 -14.11
C PHE A 83 11.89 9.35 -13.87
N HIS A 84 12.06 8.86 -12.65
CA HIS A 84 13.14 7.97 -12.27
C HIS A 84 12.56 6.63 -11.84
N TYR A 85 13.26 5.53 -12.10
CA TYR A 85 12.76 4.19 -11.81
C TYR A 85 13.73 3.47 -10.88
N TYR A 86 13.21 2.95 -9.77
CA TYR A 86 13.91 1.98 -8.93
C TYR A 86 13.33 0.60 -9.17
N ASP A 87 14.17 -0.36 -9.57
CA ASP A 87 13.75 -1.75 -9.72
C ASP A 87 13.60 -2.38 -8.34
N LEU A 88 12.39 -2.81 -7.98
CA LEU A 88 12.13 -3.38 -6.66
C LEU A 88 12.75 -4.77 -6.49
N THR A 89 13.09 -5.42 -7.61
CA THR A 89 13.78 -6.72 -7.64
C THR A 89 15.24 -6.56 -7.24
N GLU A 90 15.92 -5.54 -7.76
CA GLU A 90 17.33 -5.23 -7.42
C GLU A 90 17.48 -4.86 -5.93
N HIS A 91 16.44 -4.25 -5.35
CA HIS A 91 16.38 -3.91 -3.94
C HIS A 91 15.82 -5.02 -3.03
N GLN A 92 15.63 -6.24 -3.55
CA GLN A 92 15.12 -7.41 -2.81
C GLN A 92 13.76 -7.21 -2.11
N LEU A 93 12.96 -6.24 -2.59
CA LEU A 93 11.61 -5.99 -2.10
C LEU A 93 10.57 -6.88 -2.80
N VAL A 94 10.97 -7.46 -3.94
CA VAL A 94 10.19 -8.36 -4.78
C VAL A 94 11.15 -9.46 -5.27
N THR A 95 10.74 -10.74 -5.17
CA THR A 95 11.61 -11.88 -5.50
C THR A 95 11.13 -12.74 -6.64
N ASP A 96 9.83 -12.69 -6.98
CA ASP A 96 9.22 -13.73 -7.83
C ASP A 96 8.99 -13.24 -9.26
N VAL A 97 9.95 -12.50 -9.81
CA VAL A 97 9.86 -11.88 -11.14
C VAL A 97 11.08 -12.31 -11.98
N PRO A 98 10.92 -12.72 -13.26
CA PRO A 98 9.69 -12.74 -14.06
C PRO A 98 8.66 -13.77 -13.58
N MET A 99 7.38 -13.41 -13.71
CA MET A 99 6.25 -14.20 -13.21
C MET A 99 5.16 -14.34 -14.25
N ARG A 100 4.66 -15.55 -14.45
CA ARG A 100 3.48 -15.81 -15.27
C ARG A 100 2.22 -15.85 -14.41
N ILE A 101 1.22 -15.03 -14.76
CA ILE A 101 -0.10 -15.00 -14.13
C ILE A 101 -1.12 -15.48 -15.16
N LYS A 102 -1.82 -16.58 -14.86
CA LYS A 102 -2.87 -17.09 -15.74
C LYS A 102 -4.12 -16.21 -15.68
N SER A 103 -4.94 -16.25 -16.72
CA SER A 103 -6.23 -15.56 -16.75
C SER A 103 -7.07 -15.85 -15.49
N ASN A 104 -7.69 -14.78 -14.97
CA ASN A 104 -8.50 -14.76 -13.75
C ASN A 104 -7.77 -15.14 -12.45
N GLN A 105 -6.44 -15.27 -12.48
CA GLN A 105 -5.64 -15.43 -11.27
C GLN A 105 -5.16 -14.08 -10.73
N GLY A 106 -4.96 -14.03 -9.42
CA GLY A 106 -4.43 -12.88 -8.72
C GLY A 106 -3.11 -13.21 -8.03
N PHE A 107 -2.18 -12.27 -8.08
CA PHE A 107 -0.95 -12.30 -7.31
C PHE A 107 -0.90 -11.10 -6.36
N LYS A 108 -0.31 -11.28 -5.17
CA LYS A 108 -0.12 -10.22 -4.18
C LYS A 108 1.34 -10.18 -3.71
N TYR A 109 2.00 -9.04 -3.89
CA TYR A 109 3.28 -8.74 -3.24
C TYR A 109 3.04 -7.89 -2.01
N ARG A 110 3.59 -8.32 -0.87
CA ARG A 110 3.58 -7.54 0.37
C ARG A 110 4.96 -6.91 0.56
N ILE A 111 5.03 -5.61 0.40
CA ILE A 111 6.24 -4.81 0.61
C ILE A 111 6.15 -4.18 2.00
N ASP A 112 7.12 -4.47 2.87
CA ASP A 112 7.15 -3.86 4.19
C ASP A 112 7.27 -2.34 4.09
N TYR A 113 6.46 -1.62 4.88
CA TYR A 113 6.41 -0.17 4.79
C TYR A 113 7.76 0.45 5.17
N LYS A 114 8.43 -0.09 6.18
CA LYS A 114 9.72 0.42 6.65
C LYS A 114 10.78 0.27 5.57
N GLN A 115 10.84 -0.90 4.92
CA GLN A 115 11.79 -1.14 3.84
C GLN A 115 11.57 -0.21 2.65
N LEU A 116 10.30 0.02 2.27
CA LEU A 116 9.97 0.99 1.21
C LEU A 116 10.38 2.41 1.59
N THR A 117 10.08 2.85 2.82
CA THR A 117 10.46 4.20 3.26
C THR A 117 11.97 4.35 3.36
N GLU A 118 12.70 3.33 3.81
CA GLU A 118 14.17 3.37 3.84
C GLU A 118 14.77 3.48 2.43
N LEU A 119 14.20 2.78 1.45
CA LEU A 119 14.60 2.92 0.03
C LEU A 119 14.38 4.36 -0.47
N LEU A 120 13.23 4.94 -0.14
CA LEU A 120 12.88 6.31 -0.53
C LEU A 120 13.71 7.37 0.20
N GLU A 121 14.05 7.15 1.47
CA GLU A 121 14.89 8.05 2.28
C GLU A 121 16.36 8.04 1.86
N LYS A 122 16.90 6.85 1.56
CA LYS A 122 18.29 6.67 1.13
C LYS A 122 18.50 6.95 -0.35
N GLY A 123 17.41 7.05 -1.12
CA GLY A 123 17.47 7.32 -2.54
C GLY A 123 18.09 8.69 -2.83
N GLU A 124 19.01 8.75 -3.78
CA GLU A 124 19.69 9.99 -4.16
C GLU A 124 18.80 10.93 -4.98
N LEU A 125 17.72 10.40 -5.56
CA LEU A 125 16.88 11.11 -6.50
C LEU A 125 15.74 11.86 -5.80
N PRO A 126 15.67 13.19 -5.93
CA PRO A 126 14.60 13.98 -5.32
C PRO A 126 13.27 13.63 -5.99
N PHE A 127 12.22 13.41 -5.20
CA PHE A 127 10.89 13.12 -5.72
C PHE A 127 9.82 13.91 -4.96
N ARG A 128 8.68 14.13 -5.62
CA ARG A 128 7.49 14.74 -5.02
C ARG A 128 6.39 13.70 -4.83
N THR A 129 6.18 12.89 -5.86
CA THR A 129 5.21 11.78 -5.87
C THR A 129 5.90 10.54 -6.41
N PHE A 130 5.28 9.39 -6.23
CA PHE A 130 5.74 8.14 -6.79
C PHE A 130 4.55 7.25 -7.16
N ARG A 131 4.79 6.21 -7.95
CA ARG A 131 3.80 5.17 -8.23
C ARG A 131 4.47 3.84 -8.50
N PHE A 132 3.73 2.76 -8.31
CA PHE A 132 4.20 1.44 -8.68
C PHE A 132 3.93 1.19 -10.16
N VAL A 133 4.89 0.56 -10.81
CA VAL A 133 4.84 0.23 -12.24
C VAL A 133 5.21 -1.23 -12.39
N VAL A 134 4.38 -1.98 -13.13
CA VAL A 134 4.72 -3.33 -13.57
C VAL A 134 4.88 -3.33 -15.08
N THR A 135 5.88 -4.05 -15.57
CA THR A 135 6.18 -4.16 -17.00
C THR A 135 5.95 -5.60 -17.46
N ASP A 136 5.24 -5.80 -18.57
CA ASP A 136 5.06 -7.12 -19.15
C ASP A 136 6.24 -7.53 -20.07
N GLN A 137 6.21 -8.78 -20.54
CA GLN A 137 7.19 -9.35 -21.49
C GLN A 137 7.33 -8.60 -22.82
N ILE A 138 6.37 -7.75 -23.18
CA ILE A 138 6.36 -6.96 -24.42
C ILE A 138 6.71 -5.48 -24.12
N GLY A 139 7.11 -5.16 -22.89
CA GLY A 139 7.50 -3.82 -22.46
C GLY A 139 6.32 -2.88 -22.15
N ARG A 140 5.07 -3.37 -22.10
CA ARG A 140 3.91 -2.56 -21.72
C ARG A 140 3.96 -2.28 -20.22
N LYS A 141 3.78 -1.01 -19.86
CA LYS A 141 3.81 -0.54 -18.46
C LYS A 141 2.40 -0.35 -17.93
N TYR A 142 2.11 -0.99 -16.80
CA TYR A 142 0.87 -0.81 -16.04
C TYR A 142 1.21 -0.09 -14.75
N LYS A 143 0.48 0.99 -14.44
CA LYS A 143 0.83 1.91 -13.36
C LYS A 143 -0.29 2.04 -12.34
N THR A 144 0.05 2.22 -11.07
CA THR A 144 -0.92 2.69 -10.08
C THR A 144 -1.17 4.20 -10.25
N HIS A 145 -2.15 4.72 -9.51
CA HIS A 145 -2.24 6.17 -9.29
C HIS A 145 -0.95 6.71 -8.65
N GLU A 146 -0.69 8.00 -8.85
CA GLU A 146 0.36 8.72 -8.13
C GLU A 146 0.05 8.80 -6.64
N LEU A 147 1.09 8.68 -5.83
CA LEU A 147 1.06 8.72 -4.37
C LEU A 147 2.08 9.75 -3.90
N GLY A 148 1.73 10.48 -2.86
CA GLY A 148 2.62 11.38 -2.15
C GLY A 148 2.84 10.89 -0.74
N LEU A 149 3.95 11.32 -0.15
CA LEU A 149 4.25 11.19 1.28
C LEU A 149 4.31 12.58 1.88
N ASN A 150 3.60 12.77 3.00
CA ASN A 150 3.76 14.00 3.77
C ASN A 150 5.01 13.94 4.67
N LYS A 151 5.32 15.05 5.35
CA LYS A 151 6.48 15.14 6.28
C LYS A 151 6.46 14.12 7.42
N LYS A 152 5.32 13.46 7.68
CA LYS A 152 5.13 12.43 8.69
C LYS A 152 5.10 11.02 8.09
N TRP A 153 5.56 10.85 6.85
CA TRP A 153 5.51 9.59 6.10
C TRP A 153 4.10 8.99 6.06
N GLN A 154 3.09 9.82 5.86
CA GLN A 154 1.73 9.35 5.61
C GLN A 154 1.46 9.40 4.11
N LEU A 155 0.94 8.30 3.58
CA LEU A 155 0.54 8.15 2.18
C LEU A 155 -0.74 8.95 1.90
N PHE A 156 -0.72 9.74 0.83
CA PHE A 156 -1.90 10.39 0.28
C PHE A 156 -1.89 10.27 -1.24
N ARG A 157 -3.06 10.35 -1.88
CA ARG A 157 -3.14 10.45 -3.34
C ARG A 157 -3.30 11.93 -3.71
N PRO A 158 -2.39 12.53 -4.50
CA PRO A 158 -2.43 13.95 -4.85
C PRO A 158 -3.72 14.36 -5.57
N ASP A 159 -4.29 13.46 -6.37
CA ASP A 159 -5.43 13.74 -7.25
C ASP A 159 -6.81 13.51 -6.61
N SER A 160 -6.89 12.96 -5.39
CA SER A 160 -8.19 12.62 -4.77
C SER A 160 -8.48 13.32 -3.44
N GLY A 161 -7.70 14.34 -3.08
CA GLY A 161 -7.81 14.97 -1.76
C GLY A 161 -7.29 14.05 -0.64
N ASN A 162 -6.89 14.66 0.47
CA ASN A 162 -6.28 13.97 1.61
C ASN A 162 -7.21 12.90 2.19
N TYR A 163 -6.76 11.64 2.22
CA TYR A 163 -7.36 10.63 3.09
C TYR A 163 -6.75 10.75 4.49
N ASN A 164 -7.55 11.16 5.47
CA ASN A 164 -7.21 11.16 6.90
C ASN A 164 -7.19 9.74 7.48
#